data_AF-A0A3B3YA60-F1
#
_entry.id   AF-A0A3B3YA60-F1
#
_cell.length_a   1.000
_cell.length_b   1.000
_cell.length_c   1.000
_cell.angle_alpha   90.00
_cell.angle_beta   90.00
_cell.angle_gamma   90.00
#
_symmetry.space_group_name_H-M   'P 1'
#
loop_
_entity.id
_entity.type
_entity.pdbx_description
1 polymer ?
#
loop_
_entity_poly.entity_id
_entity_poly.type
_entity_poly.pdbx_seq_one_letter_code
_entity_poly.pdbx_strand_id
1 'polypeptide(L)'
;MPALPALLLSIRFLSFLLVTMPPLSLTAILDDQSVCGRGERLALALARENINSVIEGSVQARVEVDIYELQKDSQYDTTDTMCQILPKGVVSVIGPASSPASGSTVSHICGEKEIPHIKIGPEETPRLPYLRFASVTLYPSNEDLSLAIGSILRSFSYPSASLVCAKAECLLRLEELVRRFLISRETLSVRMLDDNLDPTPLLKEIRDDKVATIIIDANASVSYLILKKVRSTKTSVHSSEPPTRWDLKLPLRRVAPLIWCLFL
;
A
#
# COMPACT_ATOMS: atom_id res chain seq x y z
N MET A 1 62.42 -29.56 -8.74
CA MET A 1 61.39 -28.83 -9.51
C MET A 1 59.99 -29.19 -8.99
N PRO A 2 59.42 -28.47 -7.98
CA PRO A 2 58.10 -28.78 -7.43
C PRO A 2 57.02 -27.73 -7.77
N ALA A 3 57.27 -26.79 -8.69
CA ALA A 3 56.40 -25.62 -8.90
C ALA A 3 55.11 -25.90 -9.71
N LEU A 4 55.08 -26.94 -10.56
CA LEU A 4 53.93 -27.27 -11.40
C LEU A 4 52.65 -27.67 -10.63
N PRO A 5 52.70 -28.55 -9.60
CA PRO A 5 51.49 -28.95 -8.88
C PRO A 5 50.87 -27.81 -8.06
N ALA A 6 51.68 -26.88 -7.53
CA ALA A 6 51.19 -25.71 -6.80
C ALA A 6 50.45 -24.72 -7.72
N LEU A 7 50.93 -24.55 -8.95
CA LEU A 7 50.32 -23.71 -9.97
C LEU A 7 49.00 -24.29 -10.49
N LEU A 8 48.92 -25.62 -10.65
CA LEU A 8 47.67 -26.29 -10.99
C LEU A 8 46.64 -26.20 -9.86
N LEU A 9 47.07 -26.28 -8.59
CA LEU A 9 46.19 -26.11 -7.45
C LEU A 9 45.65 -24.67 -7.35
N SER A 10 46.49 -23.66 -7.59
CA SER A 10 46.06 -22.26 -7.56
C SER A 10 45.11 -21.93 -8.72
N ILE A 11 45.35 -22.48 -9.92
CA ILE A 11 44.42 -22.35 -11.06
C ILE A 11 43.09 -23.05 -10.76
N ARG A 12 43.12 -24.27 -10.19
CA ARG A 12 41.92 -25.00 -9.78
C ARG A 12 41.14 -24.24 -8.71
N PHE A 13 41.83 -23.67 -7.72
CA PHE A 13 41.23 -22.87 -6.64
C PHE A 13 40.62 -21.56 -7.15
N LEU A 14 41.31 -20.87 -8.06
CA LEU A 14 40.81 -19.66 -8.73
C LEU A 14 39.58 -19.98 -9.59
N SER A 15 39.61 -21.09 -10.33
CA SER A 15 38.46 -21.56 -11.11
C SER A 15 37.30 -22.04 -10.23
N PHE A 16 37.57 -22.60 -9.04
CA PHE A 16 36.52 -23.00 -8.10
C PHE A 16 35.85 -21.77 -7.46
N LEU A 17 36.62 -20.73 -7.10
CA LEU A 17 36.09 -19.44 -6.65
C LEU A 17 35.26 -18.74 -7.74
N LEU A 18 35.65 -18.88 -9.01
CA LEU A 18 34.95 -18.27 -10.14
C LEU A 18 33.61 -18.96 -10.48
N VAL A 19 33.44 -20.22 -10.07
CA VAL A 19 32.27 -21.04 -10.40
C VAL A 19 31.14 -20.90 -9.37
N THR A 20 31.43 -20.48 -8.14
CA THR A 20 30.38 -20.19 -7.15
C THR A 20 29.87 -18.76 -7.33
N MET A 21 28.83 -18.58 -8.15
CA MET A 21 28.09 -17.31 -8.17
C MET A 21 27.48 -17.08 -6.78
N PRO A 22 27.79 -15.98 -6.09
CA PRO A 22 27.16 -15.67 -4.80
C PRO A 22 25.63 -15.56 -4.98
N PRO A 23 24.83 -15.97 -3.98
CA PRO A 23 23.39 -15.85 -4.06
C PRO A 23 22.98 -14.38 -4.24
N LEU A 24 21.89 -14.15 -4.97
CA LEU A 24 21.26 -12.83 -5.03
C LEU A 24 20.49 -12.62 -3.73
N SER A 25 21.05 -11.83 -2.83
CA SER A 25 20.44 -11.51 -1.54
C SER A 25 19.59 -10.24 -1.63
N LEU A 26 18.28 -10.41 -1.52
CA LEU A 26 17.30 -9.35 -1.34
C LEU A 26 17.03 -9.16 0.15
N THR A 27 16.55 -7.98 0.54
CA THR A 27 16.02 -7.76 1.89
C THR A 27 14.57 -7.32 1.84
N ALA A 28 13.77 -7.82 2.77
CA ALA A 28 12.41 -7.38 2.99
C ALA A 28 12.24 -6.86 4.42
N ILE A 29 11.67 -5.68 4.54
CA ILE A 29 11.31 -5.06 5.82
C ILE A 29 9.79 -5.21 5.98
N LEU A 30 9.38 -5.96 7.00
CA LEU A 30 7.98 -6.24 7.31
C LEU A 30 7.54 -5.41 8.50
N ASP A 31 6.33 -4.89 8.47
CA ASP A 31 5.77 -4.03 9.52
C ASP A 31 4.40 -4.53 10.00
N ASP A 32 4.25 -5.85 10.03
CA ASP A 32 3.02 -6.52 10.39
C ASP A 32 2.94 -6.80 11.89
N GLN A 33 2.07 -6.04 12.56
CA GLN A 33 1.77 -6.21 13.99
C GLN A 33 0.44 -6.93 14.23
N SER A 34 -0.20 -7.43 13.18
CA SER A 34 -1.52 -8.04 13.31
C SER A 34 -1.42 -9.45 13.92
N VAL A 35 -2.38 -9.81 14.79
CA VAL A 35 -2.39 -11.12 15.48
C VAL A 35 -2.45 -12.30 14.50
N CYS A 36 -3.17 -12.12 13.38
CA CYS A 36 -3.33 -13.16 12.36
C CYS A 36 -2.25 -13.11 11.26
N GLY A 37 -1.47 -12.04 11.22
CA GLY A 37 -0.55 -11.75 10.14
C GLY A 37 -1.23 -11.41 8.80
N ARG A 38 -0.60 -10.57 7.98
CA ARG A 38 -0.94 -10.28 6.58
C ARG A 38 -0.40 -11.34 5.61
N GLY A 39 0.49 -12.21 6.10
CA GLY A 39 1.09 -13.28 5.28
C GLY A 39 2.24 -12.82 4.39
N GLU A 40 2.81 -11.62 4.60
CA GLU A 40 3.91 -11.08 3.80
C GLU A 40 5.14 -12.00 3.81
N ARG A 41 5.51 -12.51 4.99
CA ARG A 41 6.60 -13.48 5.15
C ARG A 41 6.38 -14.76 4.34
N LEU A 42 5.14 -15.26 4.33
CA LEU A 42 4.77 -16.45 3.57
C LEU A 42 4.81 -16.17 2.06
N ALA A 43 4.28 -15.02 1.62
CA ALA A 43 4.29 -14.62 0.22
C ALA A 43 5.73 -14.51 -0.32
N LEU A 44 6.65 -13.96 0.46
CA LEU A 44 8.08 -13.89 0.10
C LEU A 44 8.72 -15.28 0.02
N ALA A 45 8.40 -16.18 0.95
CA ALA A 45 8.90 -17.56 0.93
C ALA A 45 8.41 -18.32 -0.31
N LEU A 46 7.12 -18.21 -0.65
CA LEU A 46 6.53 -18.83 -1.83
C LEU A 46 7.13 -18.27 -3.13
N ALA A 47 7.33 -16.95 -3.20
CA ALA A 47 7.97 -16.33 -4.36
C ALA A 47 9.43 -16.81 -4.53
N ARG A 48 10.19 -16.87 -3.43
CA ARG A 48 11.57 -17.38 -3.43
C ARG A 48 11.62 -18.84 -3.89
N GLU A 49 10.76 -19.70 -3.37
CA GLU A 49 10.72 -21.13 -3.73
C GLU A 49 10.34 -21.32 -5.20
N ASN A 50 9.31 -20.61 -5.67
CA ASN A 50 8.88 -20.65 -7.06
C ASN A 50 10.00 -20.20 -8.02
N ILE A 51 10.66 -19.08 -7.74
CA ILE A 51 11.76 -18.58 -8.58
C ILE A 51 12.94 -19.56 -8.57
N ASN A 52 13.33 -20.06 -7.40
CA ASN A 52 14.45 -20.99 -7.28
C ASN A 52 14.16 -22.34 -7.97
N SER A 53 12.90 -22.80 -7.99
CA SER A 53 12.51 -24.03 -8.69
C SER A 53 12.74 -23.95 -10.21
N VAL A 54 12.60 -22.75 -10.80
CA VAL A 54 12.85 -22.51 -12.23
C VAL A 54 14.35 -22.37 -12.51
N ILE A 55 15.10 -21.81 -11.56
CA ILE A 55 16.55 -21.59 -11.68
C ILE A 55 17.35 -22.90 -11.63
N GLU A 56 16.82 -23.97 -11.02
CA GLU A 56 17.50 -25.29 -10.94
C GLU A 56 17.86 -25.91 -12.30
N GLY A 57 17.30 -25.40 -13.41
CA GLY A 57 17.70 -25.75 -14.79
C GLY A 57 18.70 -24.80 -15.47
N SER A 58 19.24 -23.79 -14.77
CA SER A 58 20.05 -22.69 -15.32
C SER A 58 21.34 -22.42 -14.51
N VAL A 59 22.25 -21.60 -15.06
CA VAL A 59 23.51 -21.17 -14.39
C VAL A 59 23.28 -19.92 -13.51
N GLN A 60 22.03 -19.57 -13.20
CA GLN A 60 21.70 -18.34 -12.48
C GLN A 60 21.90 -18.52 -10.96
N ALA A 61 22.28 -17.43 -10.27
CA ALA A 61 22.45 -17.43 -8.83
C ALA A 61 21.11 -17.67 -8.11
N ARG A 62 21.13 -18.43 -7.00
CA ARG A 62 19.94 -18.66 -6.16
C ARG A 62 19.49 -17.36 -5.51
N VAL A 63 18.19 -17.19 -5.36
CA VAL A 63 17.58 -16.03 -4.70
C VAL A 63 17.41 -16.31 -3.22
N GLU A 64 17.85 -15.36 -2.41
CA GLU A 64 17.66 -15.32 -0.96
C GLU A 64 16.97 -14.03 -0.55
N VAL A 65 16.14 -14.11 0.49
CA VAL A 65 15.41 -12.96 1.02
C VAL A 65 15.64 -12.91 2.52
N ASP A 66 16.40 -11.92 2.96
CA ASP A 66 16.62 -11.61 4.37
C ASP A 66 15.44 -10.79 4.90
N ILE A 67 14.86 -11.23 6.02
CA ILE A 67 13.65 -10.61 6.58
C ILE A 67 14.01 -9.85 7.85
N TYR A 68 13.56 -8.60 7.91
CA TYR A 68 13.64 -7.74 9.09
C TYR A 68 12.24 -7.28 9.47
N GLU A 69 11.97 -7.22 10.78
CA GLU A 69 10.65 -6.86 11.29
C GLU A 69 10.72 -5.52 12.04
N LEU A 70 9.89 -4.57 11.62
CA LEU A 70 9.70 -3.30 12.29
C LEU A 70 8.55 -3.39 13.29
N GLN A 71 8.81 -2.98 14.52
CA GLN A 71 7.83 -2.98 15.59
C GLN A 71 6.96 -1.72 15.60
N LYS A 72 7.37 -0.64 14.92
CA LYS A 72 6.67 0.66 14.89
C LYS A 72 7.02 1.42 13.62
N ASP A 73 6.11 2.27 13.16
CA ASP A 73 6.38 3.28 12.13
C ASP A 73 7.22 4.40 12.74
N SER A 74 8.54 4.19 12.78
CA SER A 74 9.51 5.02 13.48
C SER A 74 10.76 5.18 12.64
N GLN A 75 11.12 6.43 12.35
CA GLN A 75 12.31 6.76 11.54
C GLN A 75 13.60 6.26 12.23
N TYR A 76 13.65 6.29 13.56
CA TYR A 76 14.81 5.84 14.33
C TYR A 76 15.02 4.33 14.20
N ASP A 77 13.98 3.53 14.49
CA ASP A 77 14.05 2.06 14.44
C ASP A 77 14.34 1.57 13.01
N THR A 78 13.79 2.28 12.02
CA THR A 78 14.02 2.01 10.60
C THR A 78 15.47 2.30 10.20
N THR A 79 16.05 3.39 10.71
CA THR A 79 17.45 3.75 10.44
C THR A 79 18.41 2.71 11.04
N ASP A 80 18.15 2.27 12.28
CA ASP A 80 18.95 1.21 12.91
C ASP A 80 18.88 -0.10 12.10
N THR A 81 17.66 -0.51 11.71
CA THR A 81 17.44 -1.69 10.87
C THR A 81 18.20 -1.59 9.54
N MET A 82 18.16 -0.43 8.88
CA MET A 82 18.90 -0.21 7.64
C MET A 82 20.41 -0.28 7.84
N CYS A 83 20.95 0.24 8.95
CA CYS A 83 22.37 0.10 9.29
C CYS A 83 22.81 -1.36 9.47
N GLN A 84 21.90 -2.26 9.87
CA GLN A 84 22.17 -3.70 9.94
C GLN A 84 22.07 -4.40 8.56
N ILE A 85 21.26 -3.86 7.65
CA ILE A 85 21.05 -4.39 6.30
C ILE A 85 22.24 -4.06 5.38
N LEU A 86 22.70 -2.81 5.38
CA LEU A 86 23.70 -2.32 4.42
C LEU A 86 25.00 -3.13 4.37
N PRO A 87 25.61 -3.57 5.50
CA PRO A 87 26.85 -4.34 5.49
C PRO A 87 26.71 -5.73 4.84
N LYS A 88 25.49 -6.25 4.66
CA LYS A 88 25.23 -7.57 4.06
C LYS A 88 25.36 -7.59 2.54
N GLY A 89 25.47 -6.44 1.88
CA GLY A 89 25.64 -6.36 0.43
C GLY A 89 24.39 -6.78 -0.35
N VAL A 90 23.25 -6.19 -0.01
CA VAL A 90 21.94 -6.55 -0.60
C VAL A 90 21.73 -5.90 -1.96
N VAL A 91 21.03 -6.59 -2.86
CA VAL A 91 20.76 -6.10 -4.22
C VAL A 91 19.55 -5.16 -4.30
N SER A 92 18.62 -5.26 -3.34
CA SER A 92 17.44 -4.40 -3.23
C SER A 92 16.78 -4.58 -1.86
N VAL A 93 16.05 -3.55 -1.43
CA VAL A 93 15.22 -3.55 -0.22
C VAL A 93 13.74 -3.45 -0.62
N ILE A 94 12.90 -4.33 -0.07
CA ILE A 94 11.45 -4.38 -0.29
C ILE A 94 10.72 -3.92 0.99
N GLY A 95 9.67 -3.10 0.83
CA GLY A 95 8.83 -2.66 1.95
C GLY A 95 9.37 -1.45 2.72
N PRO A 96 8.77 -1.11 3.88
CA PRO A 96 7.57 -1.71 4.47
C PRO A 96 6.27 -1.40 3.71
N ALA A 97 5.18 -2.09 4.08
CA ALA A 97 3.90 -2.02 3.36
C ALA A 97 2.87 -1.08 4.00
N SER A 98 2.94 -0.81 5.30
CA SER A 98 1.91 -0.05 6.03
C SER A 98 2.46 1.04 6.94
N SER A 99 3.75 1.35 6.84
CA SER A 99 4.49 2.32 7.65
C SER A 99 5.08 3.38 6.73
N PRO A 100 4.31 4.41 6.36
CA PRO A 100 4.72 5.41 5.37
C PRO A 100 5.99 6.18 5.78
N ALA A 101 6.14 6.52 7.07
CA ALA A 101 7.31 7.26 7.56
C ALA A 101 8.59 6.42 7.51
N SER A 102 8.50 5.15 7.91
CA SER A 102 9.55 4.16 7.70
C SER A 102 9.88 3.99 6.21
N GLY A 103 8.87 3.86 5.35
CA GLY A 103 9.05 3.72 3.90
C GLY A 103 9.80 4.89 3.26
N SER A 104 9.54 6.11 3.70
CA SER A 104 10.26 7.32 3.28
C SER A 104 11.74 7.27 3.70
N THR A 105 12.01 6.84 4.94
CA THR A 105 13.38 6.72 5.47
C THR A 105 14.18 5.65 4.72
N VAL A 106 13.57 4.49 4.44
CA VAL A 106 14.19 3.44 3.61
C VAL A 106 14.52 3.98 2.22
N SER A 107 13.57 4.69 1.59
CA SER A 107 13.77 5.28 0.25
C SER A 107 14.98 6.22 0.21
N HIS A 108 15.11 7.07 1.22
CA HIS A 108 16.18 8.05 1.31
C HIS A 108 17.55 7.37 1.47
N ILE A 109 17.67 6.42 2.41
CA ILE A 109 18.91 5.67 2.63
C ILE A 109 19.29 4.86 1.38
N CYS A 110 18.31 4.21 0.75
CA CYS A 110 18.50 3.46 -0.50
C CYS A 110 18.98 4.36 -1.65
N GLY A 111 18.41 5.57 -1.79
CA GLY A 111 18.85 6.57 -2.76
C GLY A 111 20.30 7.02 -2.57
N GLU A 112 20.71 7.25 -1.32
CA GLU A 112 22.10 7.64 -0.99
C GLU A 112 23.11 6.49 -1.18
N LYS A 113 22.67 5.24 -1.02
CA LYS A 113 23.51 4.05 -1.20
C LYS A 113 23.42 3.44 -2.59
N GLU A 114 22.62 4.03 -3.49
CA GLU A 114 22.36 3.54 -4.84
C GLU A 114 21.83 2.09 -4.85
N ILE A 115 21.06 1.73 -3.82
CA ILE A 115 20.39 0.44 -3.69
C ILE A 115 18.94 0.61 -4.13
N PRO A 116 18.40 -0.22 -5.05
CA PRO A 116 16.99 -0.16 -5.43
C PRO A 116 16.04 -0.44 -4.25
N HIS A 117 15.08 0.45 -4.03
CA HIS A 117 13.98 0.30 -3.08
C HIS A 117 12.67 -0.06 -3.81
N ILE A 118 12.11 -1.22 -3.49
CA ILE A 118 10.83 -1.70 -4.03
C ILE A 118 9.72 -1.36 -3.03
N LYS A 119 8.95 -0.32 -3.35
CA LYS A 119 7.80 0.15 -2.56
C LYS A 119 6.57 -0.72 -2.83
N ILE A 120 5.92 -1.15 -1.76
CA ILE A 120 4.71 -1.98 -1.80
C ILE A 120 3.55 -1.40 -0.97
N GLY A 121 3.70 -0.17 -0.49
CA GLY A 121 2.72 0.53 0.34
C GLY A 121 2.49 1.97 -0.12
N PRO A 122 1.53 2.67 0.51
CA PRO A 122 1.22 4.07 0.20
C PRO A 122 2.40 4.99 0.54
N GLU A 123 2.57 6.05 -0.24
CA GLU A 123 3.65 7.02 -0.09
C GLU A 123 3.20 8.20 0.79
N GLU A 124 4.01 8.58 1.79
CA GLU A 124 3.68 9.65 2.75
C GLU A 124 3.70 11.05 2.10
N THR A 125 4.59 11.27 1.12
CA THR A 125 4.75 12.58 0.48
C THR A 125 4.96 12.46 -1.03
N PRO A 126 4.39 13.37 -1.84
CA PRO A 126 4.68 13.41 -3.27
C PRO A 126 6.18 13.65 -3.49
N ARG A 127 6.74 12.91 -4.46
CA ARG A 127 8.18 12.88 -4.76
C ARG A 127 8.77 14.27 -4.89
N LEU A 128 9.76 14.59 -4.06
CA LEU A 128 10.63 15.73 -4.34
C LEU A 128 11.44 15.41 -5.61
N PRO A 129 11.46 16.28 -6.63
CA PRO A 129 12.15 16.03 -7.90
C PRO A 129 13.68 15.88 -7.78
N TYR A 130 14.24 16.03 -6.57
CA TYR A 130 15.67 15.98 -6.28
C TYR A 130 16.13 14.70 -5.57
N LEU A 131 15.22 13.76 -5.27
CA LEU A 131 15.62 12.46 -4.72
C LEU A 131 16.29 11.61 -5.80
N ARG A 132 17.47 11.03 -5.50
CA ARG A 132 18.15 10.10 -6.40
C ARG A 132 17.22 8.94 -6.74
N PHE A 133 17.05 8.69 -8.03
CA PHE A 133 16.13 7.67 -8.54
C PHE A 133 16.67 6.26 -8.29
N ALA A 134 16.39 5.72 -7.10
CA ALA A 134 16.63 4.33 -6.78
C ALA A 134 15.39 3.68 -6.17
N SER A 135 14.18 4.03 -6.63
CA SER A 135 12.95 3.36 -6.16
C SER A 135 11.95 3.07 -7.27
N VAL A 136 11.25 1.95 -7.12
CA VAL A 136 10.13 1.52 -7.97
C VAL A 136 8.95 1.21 -7.05
N THR A 137 7.74 1.58 -7.44
CA THR A 137 6.52 1.28 -6.67
C THR A 137 5.67 0.25 -7.39
N LEU A 138 5.23 -0.77 -6.65
CA LEU A 138 4.19 -1.72 -7.06
C LEU A 138 2.81 -1.29 -6.54
N TYR A 139 2.76 -0.32 -5.63
CA TYR A 139 1.53 0.28 -5.13
C TYR A 139 1.03 1.35 -6.11
N PRO A 140 -0.29 1.43 -6.40
CA PRO A 140 -0.86 2.40 -7.33
C PRO A 140 -0.57 3.85 -6.89
N SER A 141 -0.39 4.75 -7.87
CA SER A 141 -0.14 6.15 -7.55
C SER A 141 -1.40 6.88 -7.08
N ASN A 142 -1.23 7.95 -6.30
CA ASN A 142 -2.33 8.80 -5.84
C ASN A 142 -3.15 9.38 -7.00
N GLU A 143 -2.48 9.67 -8.12
CA GLU A 143 -3.14 10.12 -9.35
C GLU A 143 -4.00 9.00 -9.95
N ASP A 144 -3.46 7.79 -10.11
CA ASP A 144 -4.21 6.63 -10.65
C ASP A 144 -5.45 6.33 -9.82
N LEU A 145 -5.35 6.45 -8.50
CA LEU A 145 -6.48 6.26 -7.59
C LEU A 145 -7.55 7.33 -7.75
N SER A 146 -7.13 8.59 -7.85
CA SER A 146 -8.03 9.72 -8.12
C SER A 146 -8.73 9.57 -9.49
N LEU A 147 -8.01 9.12 -10.51
CA LEU A 147 -8.54 8.83 -11.84
C LEU A 147 -9.55 7.68 -11.83
N ALA A 148 -9.23 6.61 -11.11
CA ALA A 148 -10.11 5.45 -10.98
C ALA A 148 -11.44 5.84 -10.29
N ILE A 149 -11.38 6.56 -9.17
CA ILE A 149 -12.58 7.05 -8.47
C ILE A 149 -13.36 8.03 -9.35
N GLY A 150 -12.67 8.96 -10.01
CA GLY A 150 -13.31 9.90 -10.94
C GLY A 150 -14.02 9.21 -12.12
N SER A 151 -13.48 8.09 -12.59
CA SER A 151 -14.09 7.27 -13.66
C SER A 151 -15.36 6.56 -13.18
N ILE A 152 -15.37 6.09 -11.93
CA ILE A 152 -16.58 5.55 -11.30
C ILE A 152 -17.64 6.64 -11.17
N LEU A 153 -17.28 7.83 -10.67
CA LEU A 153 -18.23 8.95 -10.52
C LEU A 153 -18.79 9.42 -11.86
N ARG A 154 -17.97 9.41 -12.92
CA ARG A 154 -18.42 9.67 -14.29
C ARG A 154 -19.51 8.69 -14.73
N SER A 155 -19.38 7.41 -14.38
CA SER A 155 -20.40 6.40 -14.71
C SER A 155 -21.74 6.65 -14.01
N PHE A 156 -21.72 7.36 -12.88
CA PHE A 156 -22.90 7.81 -12.14
C PHE A 156 -23.38 9.21 -12.53
N SER A 157 -22.93 9.74 -13.67
CA SER A 157 -23.26 11.09 -14.16
C SER A 157 -22.87 12.21 -13.18
N TYR A 158 -21.73 12.06 -12.50
CA TYR A 158 -21.18 13.03 -11.55
C TYR A 158 -22.22 13.50 -10.53
N PRO A 159 -22.63 12.64 -9.58
CA PRO A 159 -23.53 13.06 -8.51
C PRO A 159 -22.78 13.95 -7.50
N SER A 160 -23.51 14.79 -6.77
CA SER A 160 -22.99 15.35 -5.52
C SER A 160 -22.51 14.22 -4.61
N ALA A 161 -21.32 14.39 -4.03
CA ALA A 161 -20.64 13.36 -3.26
C ALA A 161 -20.15 13.88 -1.91
N SER A 162 -20.01 12.98 -0.95
CA SER A 162 -19.39 13.27 0.34
C SER A 162 -18.17 12.37 0.53
N LEU A 163 -17.01 12.97 0.73
CA LEU A 163 -15.75 12.30 1.02
C LEU A 163 -15.58 12.19 2.54
N VAL A 164 -15.51 10.96 3.03
CA VAL A 164 -15.23 10.63 4.43
C VAL A 164 -13.79 10.16 4.54
N CYS A 165 -12.95 10.96 5.18
CA CYS A 165 -11.54 10.67 5.39
C CYS A 165 -11.30 10.19 6.83
N ALA A 166 -10.59 9.08 7.01
CA ALA A 166 -10.15 8.64 8.35
C ALA A 166 -8.98 9.48 8.89
N LYS A 167 -8.16 10.04 7.99
CA LYS A 167 -7.04 10.90 8.34
C LYS A 167 -6.90 12.05 7.35
N ALA A 168 -6.15 13.09 7.72
CA ALA A 168 -5.97 14.28 6.87
C ALA A 168 -5.22 14.00 5.57
N GLU A 169 -4.37 12.96 5.53
CA GLU A 169 -3.57 12.61 4.34
C GLU A 169 -4.44 12.15 3.16
N CYS A 170 -5.70 11.79 3.41
CA CYS A 170 -6.74 11.57 2.40
C CYS A 170 -6.81 12.67 1.34
N LEU A 171 -6.67 13.94 1.74
CA LEU A 171 -6.73 15.08 0.82
C LEU A 171 -5.50 15.18 -0.09
N LEU A 172 -4.34 14.74 0.40
CA LEU A 172 -3.12 14.63 -0.40
C LEU A 172 -3.22 13.44 -1.36
N ARG A 173 -3.78 12.31 -0.89
CA ARG A 173 -3.97 11.11 -1.71
C ARG A 173 -4.99 11.32 -2.84
N LEU A 174 -6.03 12.10 -2.58
CA LEU A 174 -7.11 12.37 -3.53
C LEU A 174 -7.07 13.81 -4.08
N GLU A 175 -5.90 14.44 -4.13
CA GLU A 175 -5.73 15.82 -4.58
C GLU A 175 -6.37 16.06 -5.95
N GLU A 176 -6.06 15.20 -6.93
CA GLU A 176 -6.56 15.33 -8.29
C GLU A 176 -8.09 15.16 -8.38
N LEU A 177 -8.66 14.29 -7.53
CA LEU A 177 -10.12 14.15 -7.42
C LEU A 177 -10.76 15.41 -6.83
N VAL A 178 -10.23 15.92 -5.73
CA VAL A 178 -10.73 17.13 -5.06
C VAL A 178 -10.64 18.33 -5.99
N ARG A 179 -9.50 18.49 -6.69
CA ARG A 179 -9.28 19.57 -7.66
C ARG A 179 -10.31 19.55 -8.79
N ARG A 180 -10.68 18.36 -9.29
CA ARG A 180 -11.72 18.24 -10.31
C ARG A 180 -13.07 18.73 -9.83
N PHE A 181 -13.46 18.36 -8.61
CA PHE A 181 -14.72 18.82 -8.02
C PHE A 181 -14.75 20.34 -7.82
N LEU A 182 -13.64 20.96 -7.45
CA LEU A 182 -13.53 22.43 -7.29
C LEU A 182 -13.76 23.21 -8.60
N ILE A 183 -13.47 22.61 -9.75
CA ILE A 183 -13.65 23.23 -11.08
C ILE A 183 -15.02 22.86 -11.67
N SER A 184 -15.62 21.78 -11.18
CA SER A 184 -16.90 21.25 -11.64
C SER A 184 -18.10 22.02 -11.07
N ARG A 185 -19.31 21.74 -11.55
CA ARG A 185 -20.54 22.33 -10.99
C ARG A 185 -21.06 21.52 -9.80
N GLU A 186 -20.56 20.30 -9.67
CA GLU A 186 -20.94 19.32 -8.69
C GLU A 186 -20.29 19.61 -7.33
N THR A 187 -21.01 19.31 -6.26
CA THR A 187 -20.55 19.58 -4.90
C THR A 187 -19.87 18.35 -4.29
N LEU A 188 -18.67 18.56 -3.74
CA LEU A 188 -17.97 17.58 -2.90
C LEU A 188 -17.88 18.13 -1.48
N SER A 189 -18.53 17.47 -0.53
CA SER A 189 -18.34 17.78 0.90
C SER A 189 -17.25 16.89 1.48
N VAL A 190 -16.30 17.47 2.21
CA VAL A 190 -15.22 16.72 2.88
C VAL A 190 -15.54 16.64 4.37
N ARG A 191 -15.45 15.42 4.92
CA ARG A 191 -15.78 15.11 6.31
C ARG A 191 -14.69 14.22 6.88
N MET A 192 -14.14 14.60 8.03
CA MET A 192 -13.10 13.82 8.70
C MET A 192 -13.69 13.05 9.86
N LEU A 193 -13.25 11.79 10.01
CA LEU A 193 -13.56 10.99 11.18
C LEU A 193 -12.86 11.58 12.41
N ASP A 194 -13.55 11.54 13.54
CA ASP A 194 -13.03 11.97 14.83
C ASP A 194 -12.13 10.87 15.46
N ASP A 195 -11.31 11.25 16.44
CA ASP A 195 -10.39 10.34 17.14
C ASP A 195 -11.13 9.20 17.86
N ASN A 196 -12.41 9.42 18.20
CA ASN A 196 -13.28 8.42 18.80
C ASN A 196 -13.75 7.34 17.79
N LEU A 197 -13.44 7.53 16.49
CA LEU A 197 -13.80 6.64 15.39
C LEU A 197 -15.31 6.34 15.33
N ASP A 198 -16.18 7.26 15.79
CA ASP A 198 -17.62 7.08 15.70
C ASP A 198 -18.16 7.82 14.46
N PRO A 199 -18.51 7.10 13.37
CA PRO A 199 -19.03 7.74 12.17
C PRO A 199 -20.48 8.21 12.31
N THR A 200 -21.16 7.94 13.45
CA THR A 200 -22.59 8.29 13.63
C THR A 200 -22.94 9.75 13.36
N PRO A 201 -22.29 10.76 13.97
CA PRO A 201 -22.59 12.17 13.70
C PRO A 201 -22.40 12.52 12.22
N LEU A 202 -21.27 12.11 11.62
CA LEU A 202 -20.98 12.37 10.21
C LEU A 202 -22.04 11.77 9.28
N LEU A 203 -22.47 10.54 9.54
CA LEU A 203 -23.50 9.87 8.74
C LEU A 203 -24.87 10.53 8.89
N LYS A 204 -25.17 11.15 10.05
CA LYS A 204 -26.40 11.94 10.22
C LYS A 204 -26.32 13.21 9.37
N GLU A 205 -25.22 13.93 9.43
CA GLU A 205 -25.04 15.15 8.64
C GLU A 205 -25.09 14.88 7.12
N ILE A 206 -24.43 13.83 6.63
CA ILE A 206 -24.50 13.41 5.22
C ILE A 206 -25.94 13.10 4.79
N ARG A 207 -26.72 12.48 5.70
CA ARG A 207 -28.12 12.19 5.46
C ARG A 207 -28.97 13.44 5.41
N ASP A 208 -28.71 14.39 6.31
CA ASP A 208 -29.46 15.63 6.39
C ASP A 208 -29.16 16.53 5.16
N ASP A 209 -27.93 16.44 4.62
CA ASP A 209 -27.54 17.03 3.32
C ASP A 209 -28.16 16.33 2.09
N LYS A 210 -28.81 15.17 2.28
CA LYS A 210 -29.43 14.35 1.23
C LYS A 210 -28.45 13.90 0.13
N VAL A 211 -27.19 13.67 0.48
CA VAL A 211 -26.15 13.24 -0.47
C VAL A 211 -26.16 11.72 -0.65
N ALA A 212 -26.41 11.25 -1.86
CA ALA A 212 -26.53 9.82 -2.16
C ALA A 212 -25.18 9.08 -2.25
N THR A 213 -24.12 9.77 -2.67
CA THR A 213 -22.83 9.19 -2.99
C THR A 213 -21.83 9.47 -1.88
N ILE A 214 -21.26 8.42 -1.29
CA ILE A 214 -20.27 8.54 -0.21
C ILE A 214 -18.98 7.85 -0.66
N ILE A 215 -17.87 8.58 -0.62
CA ILE A 215 -16.53 8.09 -0.90
C ILE A 215 -15.85 7.91 0.46
N ILE A 216 -15.33 6.71 0.73
CA ILE A 216 -14.68 6.40 2.01
C ILE A 216 -13.19 6.20 1.75
N ASP A 217 -12.37 7.04 2.36
CA ASP A 217 -10.91 6.95 2.35
C ASP A 217 -10.44 6.58 3.77
N ALA A 218 -10.23 5.28 3.98
CA ALA A 218 -9.88 4.73 5.29
C ALA A 218 -9.25 3.34 5.12
N ASN A 219 -8.54 2.87 6.16
CA ASN A 219 -8.07 1.50 6.20
C ASN A 219 -9.24 0.49 6.23
N ALA A 220 -8.90 -0.78 6.11
CA ALA A 220 -9.87 -1.85 6.03
C ALA A 220 -10.85 -1.92 7.21
N SER A 221 -10.31 -1.86 8.42
CA SER A 221 -11.05 -1.97 9.66
C SER A 221 -12.01 -0.80 9.87
N VAL A 222 -11.55 0.44 9.61
CA VAL A 222 -12.35 1.66 9.75
C VAL A 222 -13.43 1.72 8.67
N SER A 223 -13.10 1.36 7.42
CA SER A 223 -14.08 1.24 6.33
C SER A 223 -15.22 0.28 6.71
N TYR A 224 -14.89 -0.87 7.30
CA TYR A 224 -15.88 -1.83 7.78
C TYR A 224 -16.76 -1.25 8.91
N LEU A 225 -16.17 -0.51 9.86
CA LEU A 225 -16.92 0.14 10.94
C LEU A 225 -17.94 1.16 10.39
N ILE A 226 -17.53 1.99 9.43
CA ILE A 226 -18.40 2.96 8.75
C ILE A 226 -19.57 2.23 8.08
N LEU A 227 -19.29 1.22 7.26
CA LEU A 227 -20.32 0.44 6.56
C LEU A 227 -21.27 -0.28 7.51
N LYS A 228 -20.75 -0.86 8.60
CA LYS A 228 -21.56 -1.50 9.64
C LYS A 228 -22.52 -0.50 10.27
N LYS A 229 -22.07 0.73 10.54
CA LYS A 229 -22.92 1.76 11.13
C LYS A 229 -23.98 2.28 10.17
N VAL A 230 -23.65 2.47 8.89
CA VAL A 230 -24.62 2.79 7.82
C VAL A 230 -25.74 1.76 7.72
N ARG A 231 -25.42 0.48 7.94
CA ARG A 231 -26.44 -0.58 7.98
C ARG A 231 -27.34 -0.46 9.19
N SER A 232 -26.79 -0.25 10.38
CA SER A 232 -27.55 -0.18 11.63
C SER A 232 -28.46 1.06 11.74
N THR A 233 -28.11 2.17 11.10
CA THR A 233 -28.96 3.37 11.08
C THR A 233 -30.20 3.23 10.20
N LYS A 234 -30.25 2.23 9.30
CA LYS A 234 -31.43 1.92 8.48
C LYS A 234 -32.53 1.18 9.25
N THR A 235 -32.22 0.58 10.40
CA THR A 235 -33.15 -0.29 11.14
C THR A 235 -33.93 0.37 12.28
N SER A 236 -33.79 1.70 12.52
CA SER A 236 -34.42 2.37 13.67
C SER A 236 -35.61 3.30 13.36
N VAL A 237 -36.19 3.29 12.15
CA VAL A 237 -37.34 4.16 11.84
C VAL A 237 -38.62 3.34 11.74
N HIS A 238 -39.34 3.27 12.86
CA HIS A 238 -40.79 3.07 12.88
C HIS A 238 -41.46 4.45 12.93
N SER A 239 -42.67 4.53 12.35
CA SER A 239 -43.66 5.63 12.34
C SER A 239 -43.47 6.86 11.42
N SER A 240 -44.36 6.89 10.41
CA SER A 240 -45.21 8.03 9.96
C SER A 240 -44.59 9.29 9.34
N GLU A 241 -43.98 9.15 8.17
CA GLU A 241 -43.98 10.12 7.05
C GLU A 241 -43.29 9.42 5.87
N PRO A 242 -43.63 9.66 4.59
CA PRO A 242 -42.98 8.95 3.50
C PRO A 242 -41.49 9.33 3.52
N PRO A 243 -40.59 8.43 3.90
CA PRO A 243 -39.20 8.80 4.04
C PRO A 243 -38.71 9.14 2.64
N THR A 244 -38.01 10.27 2.48
CA THR A 244 -37.04 10.44 1.40
C THR A 244 -36.10 9.26 1.52
N ARG A 245 -36.44 8.27 0.72
CA ARG A 245 -35.91 6.93 0.72
C ARG A 245 -34.43 7.09 0.41
N TRP A 246 -33.57 6.52 1.23
CA TRP A 246 -32.40 5.85 0.66
C TRP A 246 -32.95 4.68 -0.15
N ASP A 247 -33.61 4.97 -1.28
CA ASP A 247 -34.00 3.99 -2.25
C ASP A 247 -32.69 3.48 -2.83
N LEU A 248 -32.18 2.43 -2.17
CA LEU A 248 -31.54 1.32 -2.84
C LEU A 248 -32.50 0.60 -3.83
N LYS A 249 -33.53 1.30 -4.36
CA LYS A 249 -34.27 0.96 -5.57
C LYS A 249 -33.75 1.80 -6.73
N LEU A 250 -32.52 1.49 -7.14
CA LEU A 250 -32.08 1.46 -8.53
C LEU A 250 -30.97 0.40 -8.61
N PRO A 251 -30.98 -0.46 -9.62
CA PRO A 251 -31.56 -1.80 -9.60
C PRO A 251 -30.72 -2.84 -8.83
N LEU A 252 -31.06 -3.10 -7.56
CA LEU A 252 -30.57 -4.26 -6.78
C LEU A 252 -31.00 -5.64 -7.31
N ARG A 253 -31.75 -5.69 -8.44
CA ARG A 253 -32.08 -6.93 -9.17
C ARG A 253 -31.26 -7.14 -10.46
N ARG A 254 -30.44 -6.17 -10.89
CA ARG A 254 -29.45 -6.37 -11.96
C ARG A 254 -28.01 -6.05 -11.55
N VAL A 255 -27.81 -5.44 -10.38
CA VAL A 255 -26.49 -5.08 -9.85
C VAL A 255 -26.40 -5.55 -8.39
N ALA A 256 -26.37 -6.85 -8.21
CA ALA A 256 -25.53 -7.46 -7.19
C ALA A 256 -24.28 -7.93 -7.96
N PRO A 257 -23.05 -7.49 -7.65
CA PRO A 257 -22.53 -6.92 -6.41
C PRO A 257 -22.26 -5.40 -6.57
N LEU A 258 -21.33 -4.80 -5.79
CA LEU A 258 -20.81 -3.43 -5.88
C LEU A 258 -21.35 -2.40 -4.87
N ILE A 259 -21.43 -2.82 -3.60
CA ILE A 259 -20.86 -1.97 -2.53
C ILE A 259 -19.35 -2.07 -2.73
N TRP A 260 -18.76 -1.18 -3.55
CA TRP A 260 -17.31 -1.16 -3.71
C TRP A 260 -16.71 -0.25 -2.65
N CYS A 261 -16.24 -0.86 -1.57
CA CYS A 261 -15.04 -0.37 -0.91
C CYS A 261 -13.90 -0.53 -1.92
N LEU A 262 -13.36 0.57 -2.46
CA LEU A 262 -11.92 0.55 -2.74
C LEU A 262 -11.25 0.47 -1.37
N PHE A 263 -10.86 -0.75 -0.98
CA PHE A 263 -9.86 -0.89 0.06
C PHE A 263 -8.56 -0.36 -0.55
N LEU A 264 -8.12 0.78 -0.04
CA LEU A 264 -6.85 1.40 -0.34
C LEU A 264 -5.89 1.25 0.84
#